data_AF-T1BQI5-F1
#
_entry.id   AF-T1BQI5-F1
#
_cell.length_a   1.000
_cell.length_b   1.000
_cell.length_c   1.000
_cell.angle_alpha   90.00
_cell.angle_beta   90.00
_cell.angle_gamma   90.00
#
_symmetry.space_group_name_H-M   'P 1'
#
loop_
_entity.id
_entity.type
_entity.pdbx_description
1 polymer ?
#
loop_
_entity_poly.entity_id
_entity_poly.type
_entity_poly.pdbx_seq_one_letter_code
_entity_poly.pdbx_strand_id
1 'polypeptide(L)' 'MGDSLGMVIQGHASTIPVTVDHMVYHTQLVARGLKRAWLVADLPFLSYCDPQTALLNAGRLLREGGAHMV' A
#
# COMPACT_ATOMS: atom_id res chain seq x y z
N MET A 1 6.28 -1.12 -0.29
CA MET A 1 5.55 -0.21 -1.18
C MET A 1 5.16 0.97 -0.37
N GLY A 2 5.68 2.14 -0.71
CA GLY A 2 5.39 3.36 0.04
C GLY A 2 4.39 4.25 -0.67
N ASP A 3 3.66 5.06 0.10
CA ASP A 3 2.75 6.09 -0.42
C ASP A 3 3.50 7.22 -1.16
N SER A 4 4.83 7.27 -1.05
CA SER A 4 5.71 8.10 -1.88
C SER A 4 5.49 7.93 -3.38
N LEU A 5 4.88 6.81 -3.81
CA LEU A 5 4.40 6.61 -5.19
C LEU A 5 3.50 7.75 -5.67
N GLY A 6 2.76 8.41 -4.77
CA GLY A 6 1.94 9.57 -5.10
C GLY A 6 2.75 10.70 -5.71
N MET A 7 3.98 10.92 -5.21
CA MET A 7 4.85 11.97 -5.73
C MET A 7 5.66 11.47 -6.93
N VAL A 8 6.31 10.30 -6.81
CA VAL A 8 7.29 9.86 -7.81
C VAL A 8 6.67 9.19 -9.03
N ILE A 9 5.49 8.57 -8.91
CA ILE A 9 4.79 7.90 -10.01
C ILE A 9 3.59 8.74 -10.47
N GLN A 10 2.77 9.22 -9.54
CA GLN A 10 1.51 9.92 -9.88
C GLN A 10 1.70 11.43 -10.08
N GLY A 11 2.85 12.00 -9.70
CA GLY A 11 3.16 13.42 -9.89
C GLY A 11 2.40 14.38 -8.96
N HIS A 12 1.82 13.86 -7.87
CA HIS A 12 1.20 14.70 -6.86
C HIS A 12 2.23 15.49 -6.05
N ALA A 13 1.81 16.64 -5.51
CA ALA A 13 2.66 17.47 -4.65
C ALA A 13 2.84 16.88 -3.23
N SER A 14 2.04 15.88 -2.85
CA SER A 14 2.09 15.19 -1.56
C SER A 14 1.53 13.77 -1.70
N THR A 15 1.61 12.96 -0.63
CA THR A 15 1.08 11.59 -0.61
C THR A 15 -0.40 11.50 -0.21
N ILE A 16 -1.04 12.62 0.14
CA ILE A 16 -2.46 12.69 0.54
C ILE A 16 -3.41 12.09 -0.50
N PRO A 17 -3.24 12.28 -1.82
CA PRO A 17 -4.16 11.72 -2.81
C PRO A 17 -4.04 10.20 -3.01
N VAL A 18 -3.06 9.53 -2.38
CA VAL A 18 -2.85 8.09 -2.56
C VAL A 18 -3.95 7.30 -1.87
N THR A 19 -4.59 6.39 -2.60
CA THR A 19 -5.67 5.54 -2.10
C THR A 19 -5.17 4.13 -1.78
N VAL A 20 -5.95 3.38 -1.01
CA VAL A 20 -5.66 1.96 -0.72
C VAL A 20 -5.62 1.14 -2.02
N ASP A 21 -6.43 1.48 -3.02
CA ASP A 21 -6.44 0.76 -4.31
C ASP A 21 -5.14 0.98 -5.10
N HIS A 22 -4.58 2.20 -5.06
CA HIS A 22 -3.26 2.46 -5.63
C HIS A 22 -2.19 1.59 -4.95
N MET A 23 -2.23 1.53 -3.62
CA MET A 23 -1.29 0.73 -2.83
C MET A 23 -1.43 -0.77 -3.14
N VAL A 24 -2.65 -1.30 -3.21
CA VAL A 24 -2.91 -2.69 -3.59
C VAL A 24 -2.35 -3.00 -4.97
N TYR A 25 -2.64 -2.16 -5.97
CA TYR A 25 -2.17 -2.36 -7.34
C TYR A 25 -0.64 -2.41 -7.42
N HIS A 26 0.06 -1.43 -6.85
CA HIS A 26 1.53 -1.39 -6.89
C HIS A 26 2.17 -2.51 -6.05
N THR A 27 1.54 -2.88 -4.94
CA THR A 27 2.01 -4.01 -4.11
C THR A 27 1.92 -5.33 -4.88
N GLN A 28 0.83 -5.56 -5.63
CA GLN A 28 0.70 -6.75 -6.50
C GLN A 28 1.80 -6.82 -7.55
N LEU A 29 2.12 -5.70 -8.19
CA LEU A 29 3.17 -5.65 -9.21
C LEU A 29 4.53 -6.05 -8.62
N VAL A 30 4.85 -5.57 -7.43
CA VAL A 30 6.12 -5.92 -6.79
C VAL A 30 6.12 -7.34 -6.24
N ALA A 31 5.03 -7.79 -5.62
CA ALA A 31 4.90 -9.17 -5.13
C ALA A 31 5.17 -10.19 -6.25
N ARG A 32 4.67 -9.96 -7.47
CA ARG A 32 4.94 -10.83 -8.63
C ARG A 32 6.41 -10.89 -9.04
N GLY A 33 7.16 -9.80 -8.85
CA GLY A 33 8.58 -9.71 -9.20
C GLY A 33 9.52 -10.12 -8.06
N LEU A 34 9.01 -10.28 -6.84
CA LEU A 34 9.81 -10.48 -5.64
C LEU A 34 10.17 -11.96 -5.45
N LYS A 35 11.45 -12.24 -5.17
CA LYS A 35 11.93 -13.61 -4.94
C LYS A 35 12.36 -13.92 -3.51
N ARG A 36 12.79 -12.91 -2.75
CA ARG A 36 13.42 -13.11 -1.42
C ARG A 36 13.12 -12.03 -0.39
N ALA A 37 12.97 -10.77 -0.80
CA ALA A 37 12.83 -9.70 0.18
C ALA A 37 11.50 -9.77 0.93
N TRP A 38 11.46 -9.17 2.11
CA TRP A 38 10.23 -9.02 2.88
C TRP A 38 9.46 -7.79 2.39
N LEU A 39 8.26 -7.98 1.84
CA LEU A 39 7.45 -6.91 1.28
C LEU A 39 6.60 -6.23 2.37
N VAL A 40 7.01 -5.03 2.76
CA VAL A 40 6.20 -4.13 3.61
C VAL A 40 5.42 -3.18 2.73
N ALA A 41 4.15 -2.89 3.02
CA ALA A 41 3.33 -1.92 2.28
C ALA A 41 2.66 -0.90 3.21
N ASP A 42 2.79 0.38 2.92
CA ASP A 42 2.25 1.44 3.77
C ASP A 42 0.72 1.49 3.70
N LEU A 43 0.09 1.82 4.84
CA LEU A 43 -1.29 2.27 4.88
C LEU A 43 -1.34 3.78 4.54
N PRO A 44 -2.01 4.18 3.46
CA PRO A 44 -2.03 5.57 3.03
C PRO A 44 -2.85 6.47 3.96
N PHE A 45 -2.76 7.79 3.76
CA PHE A 45 -3.37 8.80 4.63
C PHE A 45 -4.85 8.50 4.94
N LEU A 46 -5.21 8.56 6.23
CA LEU A 46 -6.54 8.24 6.79
C LEU A 46 -7.07 6.82 6.52
N SER A 47 -6.31 5.91 5.92
CA SER A 47 -6.75 4.52 5.74
C SER A 47 -6.67 3.66 7.01
N TYR A 48 -6.40 4.27 8.16
CA TYR A 48 -6.18 3.60 9.45
C TYR A 48 -6.66 4.45 10.62
N CYS A 49 -7.71 5.25 10.42
CA CYS A 49 -8.25 6.16 11.44
C CYS A 49 -8.78 5.48 12.71
N ASP A 50 -9.15 4.20 12.61
CA ASP A 50 -9.60 3.36 13.73
C ASP A 50 -9.15 1.90 13.51
N PRO A 51 -9.13 1.06 14.55
CA PRO A 51 -8.66 -0.32 14.44
C PRO A 51 -9.43 -1.19 13.43
N GLN A 52 -10.74 -0.97 13.23
CA GLN A 52 -11.52 -1.77 12.28
C GLN A 52 -11.16 -1.37 10.84
N THR A 53 -11.09 -0.07 10.56
CA THR A 53 -10.68 0.44 9.25
C THR A 53 -9.24 0.05 8.93
N ALA A 54 -8.33 0.16 9.90
CA ALA A 54 -6.94 -0.27 9.76
C ALA A 54 -6.85 -1.77 9.44
N LEU A 55 -7.58 -2.61 10.18
CA LEU A 55 -7.62 -4.07 9.96
C LEU A 55 -8.15 -4.42 8.57
N LEU A 56 -9.22 -3.76 8.13
CA LEU A 56 -9.79 -4.00 6.80
C LEU A 56 -8.78 -3.67 5.70
N ASN A 57 -8.18 -2.48 5.75
CA ASN A 57 -7.24 -2.01 4.72
C ASN A 57 -5.92 -2.80 4.75
N ALA A 58 -5.42 -3.14 5.94
CA ALA A 58 -4.30 -4.07 6.10
C ALA A 58 -4.61 -5.41 5.44
N GLY A 59 -5.78 -5.98 5.73
CA GLY A 59 -6.25 -7.23 5.14
C GLY A 59 -6.25 -7.19 3.60
N ARG A 60 -6.63 -6.06 3.00
CA ARG A 60 -6.56 -5.87 1.54
C ARG A 60 -5.11 -5.88 1.04
N LEU A 61 -4.19 -5.16 1.68
CA LEU A 61 -2.78 -5.12 1.26
C LEU A 61 -2.06 -6.47 1.40
N LEU A 62 -2.38 -7.23 2.45
CA LEU A 62 -1.85 -8.59 2.62
C LEU A 62 -2.47 -9.57 1.61
N ARG A 63 -3.81 -9.64 1.54
CA ARG A 63 -4.53 -10.65 0.74
C ARG A 63 -4.53 -10.34 -0.76
N GLU A 64 -4.86 -9.10 -1.13
CA GLU A 64 -4.93 -8.68 -2.53
C GLU A 64 -3.57 -8.19 -3.01
N GLY A 65 -2.86 -7.42 -2.19
CA GLY A 65 -1.56 -6.84 -2.52
C GLY A 65 -0.40 -7.85 -2.52
N GLY A 66 -0.47 -8.87 -1.67
CA GLY A 66 0.64 -9.81 -1.46
C GLY A 66 1.75 -9.25 -0.55
N ALA A 67 1.45 -8.21 0.24
CA ALA A 67 2.38 -7.74 1.27
C ALA A 67 2.50 -8.78 2.40
N HIS A 68 3.67 -8.84 3.02
CA HIS A 68 3.90 -9.65 4.21
C HIS A 68 3.68 -8.86 5.51
N MET A 69 3.70 -7.53 5.43
CA MET A 69 3.54 -6.62 6.54
C MET A 69 2.98 -5.28 6.04
N VAL A 70 2.23 -4.60 6.90
CA VAL A 70 1.81 -3.20 6.73
C VAL A 70 2.23 -2.37 7.92
#